data_AF-A0A536DHU3-F1
#
_entry.id   AF-A0A536DHU3-F1
#
_cell.length_a   1.000
_cell.length_b   1.000
_cell.length_c   1.000
_cell.angle_alpha   90.00
_cell.angle_beta   90.00
_cell.angle_gamma   90.00
#
_symmetry.space_group_name_H-M   'P 1'
#
loop_
_entity.id
_entity.type
_entity.pdbx_description
1 polymer ?
#
loop_
_entity_poly.entity_id
_entity_poly.type
_entity_poly.pdbx_seq_one_letter_code
_entity_poly.pdbx_strand_id
1 'polypeptide(L)'
;MSELTLAQARRVHLVGIGGSGMGALASLLLEMGKQVSGSDVSRSATTELLCKAGATVYAAHSAANLGDADYVVRSSAIAADNPEVVEAQRRRLPTRKLAEAVGELMRDRSGVAVAGTHGKTTTTALVAWLLQQGGVDPLALIGADTPAFRLGARAGDGPMVVEADEYDRRFLNYWPEVAIVTSIEADHLDYYRDLAEIQAAFQSLVERLPAHGRLVVCADDPCAAALDSPARRETYGFAADADWYIADYVAEGGRGSRFTLRNAGRAWPVQSPLIGEHNARNVSAAIAAADYFGVGLSAALAAIVSFEGPRRRFETRGRPSGIWVLDDYAHHPTEVAAVLRAAVAVAEGNVWALFQPHTSNRTAALLEQFATSFRDASHALILPIYRPSGRELAARAVSSEDLVAAISAAGHADVRLVETFDAAEEVVQREARPGDMVITIGAGDVTVLSERLVEALGR
;
A
#
# COMPACT_ATOMS: atom_id res chain seq x y z
N MET A 1 5.70 38.39 -2.64
CA MET A 1 4.99 37.63 -1.58
C MET A 1 5.19 36.16 -1.90
N SER A 2 5.55 35.32 -0.93
CA SER A 2 5.66 33.87 -1.14
C SER A 2 4.30 33.31 -1.55
N GLU A 3 4.30 32.30 -2.41
CA GLU A 3 3.08 31.56 -2.78
C GLU A 3 2.46 30.90 -1.52
N LEU A 4 1.13 30.86 -1.44
CA LEU A 4 0.41 30.23 -0.32
C LEU A 4 0.66 28.73 -0.33
N THR A 5 1.14 28.16 0.78
CA THR A 5 1.39 26.71 0.91
C THR A 5 0.14 25.95 1.37
N LEU A 6 0.12 24.63 1.17
CA LEU A 6 -1.00 23.81 1.65
C LEU A 6 -1.22 23.92 3.16
N ALA A 7 -0.14 24.05 3.95
CA ALA A 7 -0.22 24.24 5.40
C ALA A 7 -1.00 25.52 5.76
N GLN A 8 -0.78 26.61 5.01
CA GLN A 8 -1.40 27.92 5.23
C GLN A 8 -2.82 28.04 4.64
N ALA A 9 -3.15 27.24 3.62
CA ALA A 9 -4.44 27.29 2.95
C ALA A 9 -5.62 26.99 3.90
N ARG A 10 -6.75 27.67 3.67
CA ARG A 10 -7.98 27.47 4.48
C ARG A 10 -9.04 26.72 3.70
N ARG A 11 -9.11 26.90 2.37
CA ARG A 11 -10.11 26.31 1.48
C ARG A 11 -9.40 25.59 0.35
N VAL A 12 -9.35 24.27 0.46
CA VAL A 12 -8.64 23.41 -0.49
C VAL A 12 -9.65 22.71 -1.38
N HIS A 13 -9.44 22.80 -2.70
CA HIS A 13 -10.21 22.06 -3.69
C HIS A 13 -9.39 20.90 -4.25
N LEU A 14 -9.94 19.68 -4.25
CA LEU A 14 -9.28 18.48 -4.74
C LEU A 14 -9.94 17.97 -6.04
N VAL A 15 -9.21 17.96 -7.14
CA VAL A 15 -9.69 17.45 -8.43
C VAL A 15 -9.31 15.98 -8.58
N GLY A 16 -10.30 15.10 -8.69
CA GLY A 16 -10.15 13.64 -8.56
C GLY A 16 -10.13 13.17 -7.10
N ILE A 17 -11.01 13.73 -6.28
CA ILE A 17 -11.03 13.53 -4.81
C ILE A 17 -11.32 12.07 -4.39
N GLY A 18 -11.90 11.25 -5.26
CA GLY A 18 -12.31 9.87 -4.95
C GLY A 18 -11.18 8.84 -4.99
N GLY A 19 -10.00 9.17 -5.54
CA GLY A 19 -8.84 8.27 -5.53
C GLY A 19 -8.25 8.07 -4.13
N SER A 20 -7.64 6.92 -3.85
CA SER A 20 -7.17 6.56 -2.48
C SER A 20 -6.29 7.62 -1.83
N GLY A 21 -5.20 8.03 -2.48
CA GLY A 21 -4.29 9.07 -1.96
C GLY A 21 -4.92 10.46 -1.89
N MET A 22 -5.82 10.80 -2.81
CA MET A 22 -6.56 12.07 -2.78
C MET A 22 -7.57 12.11 -1.64
N GLY A 23 -8.25 10.98 -1.39
CA GLY A 23 -9.18 10.82 -0.29
C GLY A 23 -8.48 10.85 1.06
N ALA A 24 -7.31 10.23 1.19
CA ALA A 24 -6.48 10.35 2.37
C ALA A 24 -6.08 11.80 2.66
N LEU A 25 -5.61 12.53 1.63
CA LEU A 25 -5.30 13.95 1.80
C LEU A 25 -6.54 14.78 2.16
N ALA A 26 -7.68 14.56 1.50
CA ALA A 26 -8.93 15.25 1.84
C ALA A 26 -9.35 14.99 3.29
N SER A 27 -9.27 13.75 3.75
CA SER A 27 -9.58 13.36 5.14
C SER A 27 -8.62 14.04 6.13
N LEU A 28 -7.32 14.03 5.85
CA LEU A 28 -6.32 14.73 6.65
C LEU A 28 -6.64 16.23 6.76
N LEU A 29 -6.93 16.89 5.64
CA LEU A 29 -7.21 18.33 5.61
C LEU A 29 -8.48 18.68 6.39
N LEU A 30 -9.51 17.81 6.37
CA LEU A 30 -10.70 17.95 7.21
C LEU A 30 -10.35 17.83 8.69
N GLU A 31 -9.55 16.84 9.10
CA GLU A 31 -9.10 16.69 10.50
C GLU A 31 -8.25 17.87 10.96
N MET A 32 -7.48 18.48 10.05
CA MET A 32 -6.75 19.73 10.29
C MET A 32 -7.67 20.98 10.35
N GLY A 33 -8.99 20.82 10.23
CA GLY A 33 -9.97 21.90 10.32
C GLY A 33 -10.07 22.79 9.08
N LYS A 34 -9.59 22.34 7.93
CA LYS A 34 -9.70 23.09 6.66
C LYS A 34 -11.06 22.85 6.01
N GLN A 35 -11.49 23.79 5.18
CA GLN A 35 -12.67 23.61 4.34
C GLN A 35 -12.25 22.84 3.08
N VAL A 36 -12.81 21.66 2.90
CA VAL A 36 -12.47 20.77 1.79
C VAL A 36 -13.63 20.67 0.81
N SER A 37 -13.31 20.90 -0.46
CA SER A 37 -14.20 20.59 -1.57
C SER A 37 -13.45 19.78 -2.62
N GLY A 38 -14.16 19.15 -3.54
CA GLY A 38 -13.51 18.45 -4.65
C GLY A 38 -14.48 17.88 -5.65
N SER A 39 -13.96 17.36 -6.73
CA SER A 39 -14.73 16.75 -7.81
C SER A 39 -14.23 15.35 -8.11
N ASP A 40 -15.16 14.45 -8.44
CA ASP A 40 -14.85 13.15 -9.02
C ASP A 40 -16.00 12.72 -9.94
N VAL A 41 -15.69 12.11 -11.08
CA VAL A 41 -16.71 11.61 -12.02
C VAL A 41 -17.36 10.33 -11.52
N SER A 42 -16.67 9.59 -10.65
CA SER A 42 -17.13 8.32 -10.12
C SER A 42 -17.56 8.48 -8.66
N ARG A 43 -18.80 8.08 -8.36
CA ARG A 43 -19.25 7.93 -6.99
C ARG A 43 -18.60 6.67 -6.39
N SER A 44 -17.90 6.82 -5.27
CA SER A 44 -17.18 5.74 -4.59
C SER A 44 -17.40 5.78 -3.08
N ALA A 45 -17.10 4.68 -2.38
CA ALA A 45 -17.13 4.63 -0.93
C ALA A 45 -16.29 5.76 -0.29
N THR A 46 -15.13 6.08 -0.88
CA THR A 46 -14.29 7.22 -0.49
C THR A 46 -15.05 8.54 -0.56
N THR A 47 -15.68 8.86 -1.69
CA THR A 47 -16.43 10.11 -1.84
C THR A 47 -17.60 10.22 -0.86
N GLU A 48 -18.25 9.10 -0.54
CA GLU A 48 -19.35 9.08 0.42
C GLU A 48 -18.87 9.29 1.86
N LEU A 49 -17.75 8.67 2.24
CA LEU A 49 -17.13 8.87 3.54
C LEU A 49 -16.64 10.31 3.72
N LEU A 50 -16.05 10.92 2.68
CA LEU A 50 -15.64 12.32 2.71
C LEU A 50 -16.82 13.28 2.86
N CYS A 51 -17.93 13.04 2.14
CA CYS A 51 -19.16 13.82 2.33
C CYS A 51 -19.66 13.74 3.78
N LYS A 52 -19.67 12.54 4.37
CA LYS A 52 -20.05 12.33 5.77
C LYS A 52 -19.10 13.03 6.74
N ALA A 53 -17.82 13.16 6.38
CA ALA A 53 -16.80 13.88 7.14
C ALA A 53 -16.85 15.41 6.93
N GLY A 54 -17.72 15.93 6.06
CA GLY A 54 -17.95 17.37 5.87
C GLY A 54 -17.34 17.97 4.60
N ALA A 55 -16.74 17.18 3.71
CA ALA A 55 -16.31 17.68 2.41
C ALA A 55 -17.51 17.93 1.48
N THR A 56 -17.39 18.93 0.60
CA THR A 56 -18.30 19.11 -0.53
C THR A 56 -17.76 18.40 -1.77
N VAL A 57 -18.45 17.37 -2.27
CA VAL A 57 -18.01 16.60 -3.45
C VAL A 57 -18.96 16.81 -4.62
N TYR A 58 -18.41 17.19 -5.78
CA TYR A 58 -19.13 17.38 -7.03
C TYR A 58 -18.94 16.17 -7.96
N ALA A 59 -20.02 15.72 -8.62
CA ALA A 59 -20.02 14.51 -9.46
C ALA A 59 -19.56 14.74 -10.92
N ALA A 60 -19.08 15.94 -11.24
CA ALA A 60 -18.61 16.32 -12.58
C ALA A 60 -17.60 17.44 -12.47
N HIS A 61 -16.70 17.55 -13.45
CA HIS A 61 -15.73 18.63 -13.51
C HIS A 61 -16.35 19.91 -14.09
N SER A 62 -16.25 21.02 -13.36
CA SER A 62 -16.76 22.32 -13.79
C SER A 62 -15.96 23.44 -13.15
N ALA A 63 -15.61 24.47 -13.92
CA ALA A 63 -14.92 25.66 -13.40
C ALA A 63 -15.62 26.29 -12.18
N ALA A 64 -16.96 26.19 -12.12
CA ALA A 64 -17.76 26.69 -11.00
C ALA A 64 -17.50 25.96 -9.67
N ASN A 65 -17.03 24.71 -9.71
CA ASN A 65 -16.78 23.89 -8.53
C ASN A 65 -15.67 24.45 -7.63
N LEU A 66 -14.75 25.25 -8.18
CA LEU A 66 -13.69 25.89 -7.39
C LEU A 66 -14.25 26.82 -6.30
N GLY A 67 -15.43 27.43 -6.52
CA GLY A 67 -16.03 28.36 -5.57
C GLY A 67 -15.02 29.37 -5.01
N ASP A 68 -14.90 29.41 -3.69
CA ASP A 68 -13.96 30.30 -2.98
C ASP A 68 -12.63 29.64 -2.59
N ALA A 69 -12.25 28.53 -3.24
CA ALA A 69 -10.98 27.86 -2.98
C ALA A 69 -9.79 28.82 -3.10
N ASP A 70 -8.84 28.68 -2.18
CA ASP A 70 -7.56 29.41 -2.18
C ASP A 70 -6.36 28.52 -2.53
N TYR A 71 -6.57 27.20 -2.63
CA TYR A 71 -5.55 26.23 -3.02
C TYR A 71 -6.18 25.05 -3.77
N VAL A 72 -5.52 24.53 -4.80
CA VAL A 72 -5.99 23.39 -5.60
C VAL A 72 -4.98 22.25 -5.62
N VAL A 73 -5.46 21.04 -5.32
CA VAL A 73 -4.68 19.80 -5.48
C VAL A 73 -5.33 18.96 -6.58
N ARG A 74 -4.54 18.41 -7.50
CA ARG A 74 -5.03 17.51 -8.54
C ARG A 74 -4.37 16.13 -8.47
N SER A 75 -5.14 15.10 -8.79
CA SER A 75 -4.61 13.75 -9.05
C SER A 75 -3.76 13.74 -10.33
N SER A 76 -2.77 12.83 -10.43
CA SER A 76 -2.01 12.61 -11.67
C SER A 76 -2.90 12.18 -12.84
N ALA A 77 -4.07 11.58 -12.56
CA ALA A 77 -5.03 11.16 -13.59
C ALA A 77 -5.80 12.34 -14.22
N ILE A 78 -5.74 13.53 -13.63
CA ILE A 78 -6.44 14.71 -14.11
C ILE A 78 -5.56 15.46 -15.11
N ALA A 79 -6.04 15.57 -16.35
CA ALA A 79 -5.37 16.28 -17.43
C ALA A 79 -5.27 17.79 -17.17
N ALA A 80 -4.29 18.44 -17.79
CA ALA A 80 -4.02 19.87 -17.60
C ALA A 80 -5.12 20.78 -18.17
N ASP A 81 -5.91 20.28 -19.12
CA ASP A 81 -7.05 20.97 -19.76
C ASP A 81 -8.37 20.78 -19.01
N ASN A 82 -8.36 20.09 -17.86
CA ASN A 82 -9.53 19.97 -17.00
C ASN A 82 -10.07 21.38 -16.63
N PRO A 83 -11.40 21.62 -16.70
CA PRO A 83 -11.97 22.95 -16.52
C PRO A 83 -11.69 23.58 -15.15
N GLU A 84 -11.54 22.78 -14.09
CA GLU A 84 -11.19 23.27 -12.75
C GLU A 84 -9.71 23.66 -12.68
N VAL A 85 -8.83 22.90 -13.33
CA VAL A 85 -7.38 23.20 -13.38
C VAL A 85 -7.13 24.47 -14.20
N VAL A 86 -7.78 24.62 -15.35
CA VAL A 86 -7.70 25.82 -16.20
C VAL A 86 -8.22 27.05 -15.46
N GLU A 87 -9.34 26.93 -14.74
CA GLU A 87 -9.88 28.04 -13.96
C GLU A 87 -8.97 28.41 -12.78
N ALA A 88 -8.35 27.43 -12.10
CA ALA A 88 -7.40 27.68 -11.02
C ALA A 88 -6.19 28.47 -11.53
N GLN A 89 -5.67 28.10 -12.71
CA GLN A 89 -4.59 28.84 -13.37
C GLN A 89 -5.01 30.25 -13.78
N ARG A 90 -6.21 30.43 -14.34
CA ARG A 90 -6.77 31.75 -14.70
C ARG A 90 -6.86 32.67 -13.47
N ARG A 91 -7.25 32.11 -12.32
CA ARG A 91 -7.31 32.78 -11.02
C ARG A 91 -5.96 32.91 -10.29
N ARG A 92 -4.90 32.30 -10.84
CA ARG A 92 -3.56 32.23 -10.24
C ARG A 92 -3.57 31.61 -8.84
N LEU A 93 -4.41 30.61 -8.63
CA LEU A 93 -4.40 29.82 -7.39
C LEU A 93 -3.21 28.86 -7.41
N PRO A 94 -2.52 28.66 -6.27
CA PRO A 94 -1.54 27.58 -6.14
C PRO A 94 -2.20 26.26 -6.53
N THR A 95 -1.63 25.61 -7.53
CA THR A 95 -2.13 24.35 -8.06
C THR A 95 -1.00 23.33 -8.04
N ARG A 96 -1.17 22.24 -7.30
CA ARG A 96 -0.16 21.19 -7.12
C ARG A 96 -0.70 19.81 -7.45
N LYS A 97 0.18 18.91 -7.88
CA LYS A 97 -0.10 17.47 -7.83
C LYS A 97 -0.16 17.01 -6.37
N LEU A 98 -0.82 15.88 -6.10
CA LEU A 98 -0.89 15.26 -4.78
C LEU A 98 0.47 15.21 -4.05
N ALA A 99 1.49 14.62 -4.68
CA ALA A 99 2.80 14.44 -4.06
C ALA A 99 3.53 15.76 -3.78
N GLU A 100 3.35 16.78 -4.63
CA GLU A 100 3.91 18.12 -4.40
C GLU A 100 3.27 18.78 -3.18
N ALA A 101 1.94 18.68 -3.06
CA ALA A 101 1.18 19.27 -1.95
C ALA A 101 1.49 18.57 -0.62
N VAL A 102 1.62 17.24 -0.63
CA VAL A 102 2.06 16.45 0.53
C VAL A 102 3.52 16.78 0.90
N GLY A 103 4.39 16.98 -0.10
CA GLY A 103 5.77 17.43 0.10
C GLY A 103 5.86 18.82 0.74
N GLU A 104 4.94 19.74 0.42
CA GLU A 104 4.84 21.04 1.12
C GLU A 104 4.52 20.87 2.61
N LEU A 105 3.67 19.91 2.99
CA LEU A 105 3.37 19.63 4.41
C LEU A 105 4.57 19.03 5.15
N MET A 106 5.34 18.17 4.48
CA MET A 106 6.51 17.52 5.07
C MET A 106 7.69 18.49 5.24
N ARG A 107 7.90 19.44 4.32
CA ARG A 107 9.07 20.33 4.33
C ARG A 107 9.24 21.12 5.64
N ASP A 108 8.15 21.43 6.32
CA ASP A 108 8.15 22.20 7.56
C ASP A 108 8.13 21.32 8.82
N ARG A 109 8.35 20.00 8.69
CA ARG A 109 8.23 19.02 9.78
C ARG A 109 9.31 17.94 9.68
N SER A 110 9.59 17.29 10.81
CA SER A 110 10.24 15.97 10.78
C SER A 110 9.32 14.98 10.07
N GLY A 111 9.88 13.96 9.41
CA GLY A 111 9.04 12.95 8.80
C GLY A 111 9.73 11.66 8.38
N VAL A 112 8.90 10.63 8.23
CA VAL A 112 9.21 9.30 7.73
C VAL A 112 8.61 9.13 6.35
N ALA A 113 9.44 8.85 5.35
CA ALA A 113 9.00 8.39 4.04
C ALA A 113 9.22 6.88 3.93
N VAL A 114 8.14 6.12 3.73
CA VAL A 114 8.22 4.66 3.54
C VAL A 114 8.08 4.35 2.06
N ALA A 115 9.21 4.04 1.42
CA ALA A 115 9.33 3.71 0.01
C ALA A 115 9.66 2.23 -0.20
N GLY A 116 9.55 1.78 -1.44
CA GLY A 116 9.97 0.45 -1.90
C GLY A 116 8.91 -0.20 -2.77
N THR A 117 9.24 -1.22 -3.54
CA THR A 117 8.25 -1.81 -4.47
C THR A 117 7.09 -2.46 -3.70
N HIS A 118 7.36 -3.13 -2.58
CA HIS A 118 6.37 -3.88 -1.80
C HIS A 118 6.32 -3.46 -0.33
N GLY A 119 5.20 -3.70 0.36
CA GLY A 119 5.11 -3.51 1.82
C GLY A 119 5.05 -2.07 2.32
N LYS A 120 5.01 -1.06 1.43
CA LYS A 120 4.92 0.36 1.78
C LYS A 120 3.73 0.66 2.69
N THR A 121 2.52 0.29 2.27
CA THR A 121 1.29 0.59 3.00
C THR A 121 1.28 0.00 4.41
N THR A 122 1.61 -1.28 4.54
CA THR A 122 1.65 -1.98 5.84
C THR A 122 2.72 -1.36 6.75
N THR A 123 3.92 -1.10 6.23
CA THR A 123 5.00 -0.49 7.01
C THR A 123 4.67 0.95 7.41
N THR A 124 4.05 1.75 6.54
CA THR A 124 3.59 3.12 6.86
C THR A 124 2.57 3.10 7.99
N ALA A 125 1.58 2.20 7.91
CA ALA A 125 0.57 2.04 8.94
C ALA A 125 1.16 1.58 10.27
N LEU A 126 2.12 0.64 10.24
CA LEU A 126 2.86 0.21 11.43
C LEU A 126 3.64 1.36 12.05
N VAL A 127 4.42 2.13 11.29
CA VAL A 127 5.17 3.28 11.82
C VAL A 127 4.23 4.28 12.49
N ALA A 128 3.15 4.68 11.81
CA ALA A 128 2.16 5.60 12.38
C ALA A 128 1.53 5.04 13.67
N TRP A 129 1.21 3.74 13.70
CA TRP A 129 0.67 3.06 14.86
C TRP A 129 1.65 3.03 16.04
N LEU A 130 2.91 2.65 15.81
CA LEU A 130 3.92 2.57 16.86
C LEU A 130 4.26 3.95 17.43
N LEU A 131 4.32 4.98 16.59
CA LEU A 131 4.49 6.35 17.06
C LEU A 131 3.32 6.77 17.96
N GLN A 132 2.08 6.59 17.49
CA GLN A 132 0.87 6.93 18.27
C GLN A 132 0.82 6.21 19.61
N GLN A 133 1.02 4.89 19.63
CA GLN A 133 0.98 4.10 20.86
C GLN A 133 2.19 4.36 21.76
N GLY A 134 3.30 4.81 21.18
CA GLY A 134 4.51 5.25 21.87
C GLY A 134 4.44 6.64 22.49
N GLY A 135 3.30 7.34 22.36
CA GLY A 135 3.11 8.70 22.90
C GLY A 135 3.63 9.83 22.00
N VAL A 136 4.03 9.51 20.77
CA VAL A 136 4.32 10.49 19.71
C VAL A 136 3.03 10.73 18.93
N ASP A 137 2.74 11.97 18.52
CA ASP A 137 1.48 12.33 17.86
C ASP A 137 1.66 12.48 16.33
N PRO A 138 1.69 11.40 15.52
CA PRO A 138 2.09 11.50 14.12
C PRO A 138 1.00 12.09 13.22
N LEU A 139 1.40 12.92 12.27
CA LEU A 139 0.57 13.22 11.11
C LEU A 139 0.77 12.09 10.08
N ALA A 140 -0.26 11.34 9.71
CA ALA A 140 -0.11 10.17 8.84
C ALA A 140 -0.92 10.27 7.54
N LEU A 141 -0.30 9.81 6.45
CA LEU A 141 -0.92 9.57 5.14
C LEU A 141 -0.49 8.20 4.63
N ILE A 142 -1.45 7.27 4.61
CA ILE A 142 -1.30 5.85 4.32
C ILE A 142 -2.10 5.54 3.05
N GLY A 143 -1.56 4.72 2.15
CA GLY A 143 -2.20 4.40 0.87
C GLY A 143 -3.46 3.54 0.95
N ALA A 144 -3.89 3.15 2.15
CA ALA A 144 -5.08 2.35 2.40
C ALA A 144 -5.77 2.74 3.71
N ASP A 145 -7.07 2.46 3.78
CA ASP A 145 -7.84 2.54 5.02
C ASP A 145 -7.31 1.55 6.06
N THR A 146 -7.27 1.97 7.32
CA THR A 146 -6.96 1.08 8.44
C THR A 146 -7.99 1.30 9.55
N PRO A 147 -8.27 0.29 10.40
CA PRO A 147 -9.18 0.47 11.53
C PRO A 147 -8.81 1.63 12.46
N ALA A 148 -7.51 1.90 12.61
CA ALA A 148 -6.98 3.00 13.43
C ALA A 148 -6.96 4.36 12.71
N PHE A 149 -6.83 4.36 11.38
CA PHE A 149 -6.64 5.55 10.54
C PHE A 149 -7.63 5.52 9.39
N ARG A 150 -8.82 6.08 9.63
CA ARG A 150 -9.90 6.10 8.64
C ARG A 150 -9.47 6.85 7.40
N LEU A 151 -9.83 6.32 6.24
CA LEU A 151 -9.41 6.82 4.92
C LEU A 151 -7.89 6.93 4.76
N GLY A 152 -7.12 6.19 5.57
CA GLY A 152 -5.66 6.21 5.53
C GLY A 152 -5.05 7.53 5.99
N ALA A 153 -5.75 8.29 6.84
CA ALA A 153 -5.28 9.60 7.30
C ALA A 153 -5.36 9.75 8.82
N ARG A 154 -4.48 10.60 9.35
CA ARG A 154 -4.53 11.10 10.72
C ARG A 154 -3.86 12.46 10.82
N ALA A 155 -4.53 13.45 11.39
CA ALA A 155 -3.90 14.69 11.81
C ALA A 155 -3.13 14.50 13.13
N GLY A 156 -1.97 15.15 13.23
CA GLY A 156 -1.15 15.19 14.44
C GLY A 156 -0.15 16.35 14.36
N ASP A 157 0.38 16.74 15.52
CA ASP A 157 1.33 17.86 15.64
C ASP A 157 2.80 17.41 15.55
N GLY A 158 3.06 16.11 15.66
CA GLY A 158 4.39 15.51 15.63
C GLY A 158 4.92 15.20 14.22
N PRO A 159 5.81 14.20 14.09
CA PRO A 159 6.43 13.86 12.81
C PRO A 159 5.40 13.35 11.81
N MET A 160 5.65 13.63 10.53
CA MET A 160 4.82 13.17 9.44
C MET A 160 5.22 11.75 9.01
N VAL A 161 4.28 10.83 8.80
CA VAL A 161 4.52 9.48 8.27
C VAL A 161 3.78 9.36 6.95
N VAL A 162 4.52 9.15 5.85
CA VAL A 162 3.94 9.11 4.51
C VAL A 162 4.36 7.85 3.75
N GLU A 163 3.40 7.24 3.06
CA GLU A 163 3.68 6.27 2.02
C GLU A 163 4.32 6.96 0.81
N ALA A 164 5.54 6.54 0.46
CA ALA A 164 6.35 7.15 -0.59
C ALA A 164 6.34 6.32 -1.87
N ASP A 165 5.33 6.60 -2.70
CA ASP A 165 5.11 5.98 -4.01
C ASP A 165 6.18 6.38 -5.05
N GLU A 166 6.85 5.39 -5.61
CA GLU A 166 7.84 5.52 -6.67
C GLU A 166 7.20 5.78 -8.04
N TYR A 167 5.93 5.45 -8.24
CA TYR A 167 5.22 5.73 -9.50
C TYR A 167 5.23 7.23 -9.82
N ASP A 168 5.46 7.60 -11.07
CA ASP A 168 5.62 9.01 -11.52
C ASP A 168 6.68 9.81 -10.72
N ARG A 169 7.68 9.11 -10.14
CA ARG A 169 8.73 9.70 -9.26
C ARG A 169 8.15 10.56 -8.14
N ARG A 170 6.93 10.27 -7.67
CA ARG A 170 6.19 11.09 -6.68
C ARG A 170 6.96 11.29 -5.38
N PHE A 171 7.57 10.22 -4.87
CA PHE A 171 8.42 10.25 -3.69
C PHE A 171 9.57 11.29 -3.74
N LEU A 172 10.00 11.75 -4.93
CA LEU A 172 10.98 12.83 -5.10
C LEU A 172 10.39 14.22 -4.85
N ASN A 173 9.19 14.31 -4.28
CA ASN A 173 8.66 15.56 -3.74
C ASN A 173 8.78 15.64 -2.20
N TYR A 174 9.23 14.56 -1.56
CA TYR A 174 9.34 14.47 -0.12
C TYR A 174 10.75 14.83 0.38
N TRP A 175 10.80 15.22 1.66
CA TRP A 175 11.99 15.69 2.37
C TRP A 175 12.07 15.01 3.73
N PRO A 176 12.23 13.68 3.77
CA PRO A 176 12.18 12.92 5.02
C PRO A 176 13.41 13.20 5.90
N GLU A 177 13.21 13.01 7.20
CA GLU A 177 14.29 12.84 8.17
C GLU A 177 14.66 11.36 8.33
N VAL A 178 13.68 10.47 8.17
CA VAL A 178 13.87 9.02 8.09
C VAL A 178 13.30 8.48 6.78
N ALA A 179 14.09 7.72 6.02
CA ALA A 179 13.56 6.96 4.89
C ALA A 179 13.64 5.46 5.19
N ILE A 180 12.53 4.76 5.00
CA ILE A 180 12.50 3.30 4.93
C ILE A 180 12.46 2.91 3.46
N VAL A 181 13.32 1.99 3.03
CA VAL A 181 13.24 1.35 1.71
C VAL A 181 13.06 -0.15 1.88
N THR A 182 11.87 -0.63 1.55
CA THR A 182 11.45 -2.01 1.84
C THR A 182 11.96 -3.04 0.83
N SER A 183 11.95 -2.70 -0.45
CA SER A 183 12.45 -3.52 -1.55
C SER A 183 12.63 -2.67 -2.81
N ILE A 184 13.42 -3.12 -3.78
CA ILE A 184 13.50 -2.49 -5.11
C ILE A 184 13.51 -3.57 -6.20
N GLU A 185 12.38 -3.71 -6.87
CA GLU A 185 12.15 -4.63 -7.97
C GLU A 185 11.64 -3.90 -9.22
N ALA A 186 11.66 -4.59 -10.36
CA ALA A 186 11.14 -4.05 -11.62
C ALA A 186 9.60 -4.02 -11.59
N ASP A 187 9.04 -2.83 -11.32
CA ASP A 187 7.62 -2.51 -11.51
C ASP A 187 7.52 -1.16 -12.25
N HIS A 188 6.30 -0.78 -12.63
CA HIS A 188 6.03 0.52 -13.28
C HIS A 188 6.90 0.76 -14.53
N LEU A 189 7.14 -0.30 -15.32
CA LEU A 189 7.92 -0.25 -16.57
C LEU A 189 7.21 0.52 -17.70
N ASP A 190 6.01 1.03 -17.45
CA ASP A 190 5.32 2.05 -18.23
C ASP A 190 5.90 3.46 -18.00
N TYR A 191 6.63 3.66 -16.89
CA TYR A 191 7.24 4.92 -16.50
C TYR A 191 8.77 4.85 -16.44
N TYR A 192 9.31 3.77 -15.89
CA TYR A 192 10.74 3.52 -15.81
C TYR A 192 11.21 2.64 -16.96
N ARG A 193 12.38 2.93 -17.51
CA ARG A 193 12.98 2.14 -18.59
C ARG A 193 13.40 0.75 -18.12
N ASP A 194 14.02 0.67 -16.94
CA ASP A 194 14.61 -0.55 -16.39
C ASP A 194 14.83 -0.43 -14.87
N LEU A 195 15.25 -1.53 -14.24
CA LEU A 195 15.56 -1.59 -12.81
C LEU A 195 16.65 -0.60 -12.39
N ALA A 196 17.63 -0.31 -13.26
CA ALA A 196 18.71 0.62 -12.93
C ALA A 196 18.19 2.06 -12.81
N GLU A 197 17.24 2.46 -13.66
CA GLU A 197 16.57 3.76 -13.52
C GLU A 197 15.73 3.84 -12.25
N ILE A 198 15.05 2.75 -11.86
CA ILE A 198 14.31 2.67 -10.60
C ILE A 198 15.27 2.85 -9.42
N GLN A 199 16.35 2.06 -9.37
CA GLN A 199 17.39 2.18 -8.34
C GLN A 199 17.97 3.60 -8.24
N ALA A 200 18.25 4.26 -9.37
CA ALA A 200 18.72 5.64 -9.38
C ALA A 200 17.70 6.64 -8.81
N ALA A 201 16.40 6.40 -9.03
CA ALA A 201 15.35 7.22 -8.43
C ALA A 201 15.27 7.01 -6.91
N PHE A 202 15.40 5.79 -6.41
CA PHE A 202 15.50 5.51 -4.97
C PHE A 202 16.75 6.13 -4.35
N GLN A 203 17.90 6.05 -5.04
CA GLN A 203 19.14 6.71 -4.62
C GLN A 203 18.93 8.23 -4.47
N SER A 204 18.21 8.85 -5.43
CA SER A 204 17.87 10.29 -5.37
C SER A 204 16.95 10.66 -4.19
N LEU A 205 16.15 9.73 -3.66
CA LEU A 205 15.37 9.96 -2.44
C LEU A 205 16.27 9.95 -1.20
N VAL A 206 17.12 8.94 -1.06
CA VAL A 206 17.95 8.76 0.15
C VAL A 206 19.10 9.77 0.25
N GLU A 207 19.54 10.35 -0.87
CA GLU A 207 20.48 11.48 -0.90
C GLU A 207 19.93 12.76 -0.29
N ARG A 208 18.60 12.89 -0.18
CA ARG A 208 17.94 14.06 0.42
C ARG A 208 17.87 14.00 1.93
N LEU A 209 18.16 12.85 2.52
CA LEU A 209 18.17 12.69 3.97
C LEU A 209 19.19 13.66 4.57
N PRO A 210 18.83 14.38 5.66
CA PRO A 210 19.80 15.19 6.36
C PRO A 210 20.84 14.30 7.04
N ALA A 211 22.05 14.81 7.26
CA ALA A 211 23.14 14.05 7.89
C ALA A 211 22.80 13.50 9.29
N HIS A 212 21.88 14.14 10.02
CA HIS A 212 21.39 13.67 11.32
C HIS A 212 20.25 12.64 11.21
N GLY A 213 19.69 12.47 10.01
CA GLY A 213 18.57 11.56 9.74
C GLY A 213 18.96 10.09 9.77
N ARG A 214 18.07 9.24 9.28
CA ARG A 214 18.29 7.79 9.23
C ARG A 214 17.76 7.15 7.94
N LEU A 215 18.59 6.30 7.35
CA LEU A 215 18.19 5.39 6.29
C LEU A 215 17.97 4.00 6.90
N VAL A 216 16.78 3.43 6.73
CA VAL A 216 16.41 2.06 7.16
C VAL A 216 16.15 1.22 5.91
N VAL A 217 16.97 0.19 5.67
CA VAL A 217 16.89 -0.64 4.44
C VAL A 217 16.76 -2.12 4.75
N CYS A 218 16.04 -2.84 3.90
CA CYS A 218 15.97 -4.30 3.97
C CYS A 218 17.31 -4.91 3.55
N ALA A 219 17.95 -5.67 4.43
CA ALA A 219 19.19 -6.40 4.15
C ALA A 219 18.97 -7.60 3.20
N ASP A 220 17.75 -8.12 3.16
CA ASP A 220 17.38 -9.28 2.34
C ASP A 220 17.14 -8.92 0.87
N ASP A 221 17.00 -7.63 0.56
CA ASP A 221 16.84 -7.10 -0.79
C ASP A 221 18.18 -6.48 -1.25
N PRO A 222 18.88 -7.10 -2.22
CA PRO A 222 20.19 -6.61 -2.66
C PRO A 222 20.17 -5.18 -3.20
N CYS A 223 19.07 -4.75 -3.82
CA CYS A 223 18.96 -3.43 -4.43
C CYS A 223 18.74 -2.34 -3.37
N ALA A 224 17.88 -2.59 -2.40
CA ALA A 224 17.67 -1.70 -1.25
C ALA A 224 18.92 -1.65 -0.37
N ALA A 225 19.54 -2.81 -0.12
CA ALA A 225 20.78 -2.90 0.65
C ALA A 225 21.95 -2.14 -0.01
N ALA A 226 21.96 -2.00 -1.34
CA ALA A 226 22.99 -1.27 -2.08
C ALA A 226 22.86 0.26 -2.01
N LEU A 227 21.76 0.80 -1.49
CA LEU A 227 21.57 2.24 -1.34
C LEU A 227 22.56 2.84 -0.34
N ASP A 228 23.12 4.00 -0.71
CA ASP A 228 24.04 4.76 0.12
C ASP A 228 23.46 6.14 0.44
N SER A 229 23.71 6.65 1.65
CA SER A 229 23.13 7.92 2.10
C SER A 229 24.09 8.67 3.02
N PRO A 230 24.07 10.02 3.00
CA PRO A 230 24.81 10.82 3.98
C PRO A 230 24.31 10.63 5.42
N ALA A 231 23.09 10.11 5.60
CA ALA A 231 22.52 9.80 6.90
C ALA A 231 23.06 8.47 7.46
N ARG A 232 22.88 8.23 8.76
CA ARG A 232 23.19 6.93 9.36
C ARG A 232 22.31 5.84 8.73
N ARG A 233 22.94 4.78 8.21
CA ARG A 233 22.28 3.59 7.67
C ARG A 233 22.08 2.53 8.76
N GLU A 234 20.88 1.97 8.81
CA GLU A 234 20.52 0.77 9.59
C GLU A 234 19.81 -0.22 8.68
N THR A 235 20.09 -1.50 8.89
CA THR A 235 19.60 -2.60 8.07
C THR A 235 18.66 -3.50 8.88
N TYR A 236 17.66 -4.11 8.25
CA TYR A 236 16.75 -5.05 8.90
C TYR A 236 16.48 -6.26 8.00
N GLY A 237 16.16 -7.42 8.57
CA GLY A 237 15.80 -8.60 7.79
C GLY A 237 16.25 -9.92 8.41
N PHE A 238 16.22 -10.97 7.60
CA PHE A 238 16.69 -12.31 7.95
C PHE A 238 18.18 -12.53 7.62
N ALA A 239 18.83 -11.57 6.96
CA ALA A 239 20.28 -11.56 6.79
C ALA A 239 20.98 -11.49 8.16
N ALA A 240 21.94 -12.41 8.39
CA ALA A 240 22.57 -12.58 9.70
C ALA A 240 23.43 -11.38 10.16
N ASP A 241 23.80 -10.51 9.22
CA ASP A 241 24.53 -9.26 9.43
C ASP A 241 23.63 -8.01 9.51
N ALA A 242 22.30 -8.18 9.47
CA ALA A 242 21.36 -7.07 9.64
C ALA A 242 21.45 -6.47 11.06
N ASP A 243 21.37 -5.15 11.16
CA ASP A 243 21.36 -4.44 12.47
C ASP A 243 20.14 -4.83 13.31
N TRP A 244 18.99 -4.96 12.65
CA TRP A 244 17.73 -5.44 13.17
C TRP A 244 17.42 -6.84 12.60
N TYR A 245 18.10 -7.85 13.15
CA TYR A 245 18.06 -9.24 12.67
C TYR A 245 16.83 -10.00 13.19
N ILE A 246 16.10 -10.62 12.27
CA ILE A 246 14.94 -11.49 12.52
C ILE A 246 15.42 -12.93 12.64
N ALA A 247 15.25 -13.52 13.82
CA ALA A 247 15.54 -14.92 14.09
C ALA A 247 14.28 -15.68 14.52
N ASP A 248 14.33 -17.00 14.41
CA ASP A 248 13.35 -17.91 15.03
C ASP A 248 11.89 -17.62 14.62
N TYR A 249 11.67 -17.22 13.36
CA TYR A 249 10.34 -16.92 12.85
C TYR A 249 9.45 -18.16 12.79
N VAL A 250 8.23 -18.01 13.30
CA VAL A 250 7.18 -19.04 13.29
C VAL A 250 5.85 -18.38 12.97
N ALA A 251 5.12 -18.91 11.99
CA ALA A 251 3.71 -18.58 11.80
C ALA A 251 2.86 -19.32 12.83
N GLU A 252 1.97 -18.62 13.54
CA GLU A 252 1.16 -19.16 14.65
C GLU A 252 -0.29 -19.43 14.23
N GLY A 253 -0.51 -20.00 13.05
CA GLY A 253 -1.86 -20.23 12.52
C GLY A 253 -2.68 -18.94 12.45
N GLY A 254 -4.00 -19.02 12.66
CA GLY A 254 -4.90 -17.85 12.72
C GLY A 254 -4.66 -16.85 13.87
N ARG A 255 -3.51 -16.90 14.57
CA ARG A 255 -3.12 -15.95 15.63
C ARG A 255 -2.02 -14.98 15.24
N GLY A 256 -1.45 -15.10 14.04
CA GLY A 256 -0.38 -14.22 13.55
C GLY A 256 0.97 -14.92 13.45
N SER A 257 2.03 -14.28 13.91
CA SER A 257 3.40 -14.79 13.89
C SER A 257 4.19 -14.39 15.14
N ARG A 258 5.25 -15.16 15.40
CA ARG A 258 6.23 -14.90 16.47
C ARG A 258 7.64 -14.99 15.92
N PHE A 259 8.52 -14.13 16.38
CA PHE A 259 9.95 -14.17 16.04
C PHE A 259 10.79 -13.48 17.13
N THR A 260 12.10 -13.62 17.06
CA THR A 260 13.07 -12.90 17.90
C THR A 260 13.70 -11.78 17.08
N LEU A 261 13.58 -10.53 17.54
CA LEU A 261 14.31 -9.41 16.96
C LEU A 261 15.61 -9.19 17.73
N ARG A 262 16.75 -9.10 17.04
CA ARG A 262 18.06 -8.87 17.66
C ARG A 262 18.67 -7.57 17.15
N ASN A 263 19.24 -6.77 18.05
CA ASN A 263 20.00 -5.57 17.74
C ASN A 263 21.00 -5.29 18.86
N ALA A 264 22.23 -4.91 18.51
CA ALA A 264 23.29 -4.49 19.44
C ALA A 264 23.51 -5.46 20.62
N GLY A 265 23.53 -6.76 20.34
CA GLY A 265 23.74 -7.83 21.34
C GLY A 265 22.54 -8.10 22.26
N ARG A 266 21.39 -7.48 22.01
CA ARG A 266 20.13 -7.72 22.71
C ARG A 266 19.17 -8.49 21.82
N ALA A 267 18.21 -9.17 22.45
CA ALA A 267 17.19 -9.97 21.77
C ALA A 267 15.85 -9.76 22.46
N TRP A 268 14.79 -9.59 21.65
CA TRP A 268 13.44 -9.38 22.14
C TRP A 268 12.45 -10.28 21.40
N PRO A 269 11.53 -10.95 22.12
CA PRO A 269 10.45 -11.66 21.48
C PRO A 269 9.46 -10.66 20.88
N VAL A 270 9.06 -10.90 19.65
CA VAL A 270 8.02 -10.15 18.94
C VAL A 270 6.85 -11.08 18.70
N GLN A 271 5.67 -10.63 19.08
CA GLN A 271 4.40 -11.26 18.73
C GLN A 271 3.62 -10.28 17.86
N SER A 272 3.23 -10.71 16.66
CA SER A 272 2.54 -9.89 15.68
C SER A 272 1.28 -10.60 15.21
N PRO A 273 0.14 -9.91 15.09
CA PRO A 273 -1.05 -10.49 14.46
C PRO A 273 -0.88 -10.68 12.95
N LEU A 274 0.15 -10.06 12.35
CA LEU A 274 0.44 -10.18 10.91
C LEU A 274 1.13 -11.52 10.61
N ILE A 275 0.74 -12.14 9.50
CA ILE A 275 1.25 -13.44 9.05
C ILE A 275 2.20 -13.25 7.87
N GLY A 276 3.28 -14.05 7.85
CA GLY A 276 4.25 -14.10 6.76
C GLY A 276 5.57 -13.40 7.09
N GLU A 277 6.68 -13.95 6.59
CA GLU A 277 8.01 -13.36 6.77
C GLU A 277 8.12 -11.94 6.21
N HIS A 278 7.39 -11.63 5.14
CA HIS A 278 7.30 -10.28 4.57
C HIS A 278 6.72 -9.28 5.59
N ASN A 279 5.79 -9.72 6.44
CA ASN A 279 5.27 -8.88 7.51
C ASN A 279 6.21 -8.80 8.72
N ALA A 280 6.98 -9.85 9.03
CA ALA A 280 8.05 -9.75 10.01
C ALA A 280 9.09 -8.68 9.61
N ARG A 281 9.44 -8.60 8.31
CA ARG A 281 10.26 -7.52 7.73
C ARG A 281 9.63 -6.14 7.94
N ASN A 282 8.35 -5.99 7.59
CA ASN A 282 7.61 -4.72 7.78
C ASN A 282 7.61 -4.27 9.25
N VAL A 283 7.40 -5.21 10.18
CA VAL A 283 7.42 -4.94 11.64
C VAL A 283 8.81 -4.50 12.09
N SER A 284 9.87 -5.18 11.68
CA SER A 284 11.25 -4.81 12.04
C SER A 284 11.63 -3.42 11.51
N ALA A 285 11.25 -3.09 10.26
CA ALA A 285 11.46 -1.77 9.69
C ALA A 285 10.73 -0.68 10.48
N ALA A 286 9.48 -0.94 10.88
CA ALA A 286 8.68 -0.01 11.65
C ALA A 286 9.24 0.22 13.07
N ILE A 287 9.75 -0.85 13.72
CA ILE A 287 10.44 -0.73 15.01
C ILE A 287 11.69 0.15 14.89
N ALA A 288 12.51 -0.06 13.86
CA ALA A 288 13.72 0.73 13.63
C ALA A 288 13.41 2.23 13.44
N ALA A 289 12.35 2.55 12.70
CA ALA A 289 11.90 3.94 12.55
C ALA A 289 11.27 4.51 13.83
N ALA A 290 10.50 3.73 14.59
CA ALA A 290 9.92 4.18 15.85
C ALA A 290 11.00 4.46 16.92
N ASP A 291 12.06 3.65 16.97
CA ASP A 291 13.23 3.86 17.83
C ASP A 291 13.91 5.21 17.56
N TYR A 292 14.00 5.63 16.30
CA TYR A 292 14.53 6.94 15.93
C TYR A 292 13.79 8.10 16.62
N PHE A 293 12.47 8.01 16.76
CA PHE A 293 11.63 9.00 17.43
C PHE A 293 11.52 8.79 18.95
N GLY A 294 12.34 7.92 19.52
CA GLY A 294 12.39 7.69 20.97
C GLY A 294 11.26 6.82 21.51
N VAL A 295 10.50 6.12 20.65
CA VAL A 295 9.53 5.13 21.13
C VAL A 295 10.28 3.97 21.76
N GLY A 296 10.12 3.80 23.07
CA GLY A 296 10.78 2.72 23.81
C GLY A 296 10.36 1.35 23.26
N LEU A 297 11.34 0.47 23.04
CA LEU A 297 11.11 -0.82 22.40
C LEU A 297 10.03 -1.68 23.10
N SER A 298 9.96 -1.66 24.44
CA SER A 298 8.90 -2.36 25.17
C SER A 298 7.49 -1.83 24.82
N ALA A 299 7.34 -0.52 24.61
CA ALA A 299 6.07 0.07 24.17
C ALA A 299 5.75 -0.30 22.72
N ALA A 300 6.76 -0.27 21.83
CA ALA A 300 6.59 -0.71 20.44
C ALA A 300 6.13 -2.18 20.36
N LEU A 301 6.80 -3.09 21.08
CA LEU A 301 6.45 -4.51 21.11
C LEU A 301 5.05 -4.75 21.66
N ALA A 302 4.64 -4.03 22.70
CA ALA A 302 3.29 -4.13 23.24
C ALA A 302 2.24 -3.61 22.24
N ALA A 303 2.52 -2.51 21.53
CA ALA A 303 1.62 -1.93 20.55
C ALA A 303 1.37 -2.86 19.35
N ILE A 304 2.38 -3.59 18.88
CA ILE A 304 2.28 -4.50 17.72
C ILE A 304 1.19 -5.55 17.91
N VAL A 305 1.03 -6.09 19.12
CA VAL A 305 0.08 -7.18 19.43
C VAL A 305 -1.36 -6.82 19.05
N SER A 306 -1.71 -5.53 19.16
CA SER A 306 -3.05 -5.00 18.87
C SER A 306 -3.21 -4.36 17.48
N PHE A 307 -2.21 -4.49 16.61
CA PHE A 307 -2.27 -3.88 15.27
C PHE A 307 -3.16 -4.68 14.31
N GLU A 308 -4.25 -4.09 13.82
CA GLU A 308 -5.21 -4.81 12.95
C GLU A 308 -4.85 -4.85 11.47
N GLY A 309 -3.78 -4.15 11.04
CA GLY A 309 -3.39 -4.11 9.63
C GLY A 309 -4.21 -3.13 8.76
N PRO A 310 -3.69 -2.76 7.57
CA PRO A 310 -4.49 -2.08 6.56
C PRO A 310 -5.53 -3.02 5.93
N ARG A 311 -6.65 -2.45 5.47
CA ARG A 311 -7.62 -3.19 4.66
C ARG A 311 -6.97 -3.78 3.41
N ARG A 312 -7.46 -4.94 2.97
CA ARG A 312 -6.98 -5.69 1.80
C ARG A 312 -5.49 -6.08 1.89
N ARG A 313 -4.95 -6.32 3.09
CA ARG A 313 -3.57 -6.81 3.30
C ARG A 313 -3.64 -8.03 4.22
N PHE A 314 -3.79 -9.21 3.62
CA PHE A 314 -4.09 -10.46 4.30
C PHE A 314 -5.31 -10.33 5.23
N GLU A 315 -6.34 -9.60 4.77
CA GLU A 315 -7.49 -9.23 5.59
C GLU A 315 -8.44 -10.41 5.73
N THR A 316 -8.71 -10.84 6.96
CA THR A 316 -9.75 -11.84 7.22
C THR A 316 -11.14 -11.21 7.04
N ARG A 317 -11.92 -11.75 6.10
CA ARG A 317 -13.29 -11.32 5.79
C ARG A 317 -14.33 -12.16 6.53
N GLY A 318 -14.01 -13.42 6.79
CA GLY A 318 -14.85 -14.31 7.60
C GLY A 318 -14.34 -15.75 7.63
N ARG A 319 -15.03 -16.59 8.43
CA ARG A 319 -14.83 -18.04 8.46
C ARG A 319 -16.15 -18.82 8.33
N PRO A 320 -16.94 -18.60 7.26
CA PRO A 320 -18.21 -19.31 7.05
C PRO A 320 -17.98 -20.82 6.91
N SER A 321 -18.81 -21.64 7.56
CA SER A 321 -18.76 -23.10 7.46
C SER A 321 -17.36 -23.72 7.66
N GLY A 322 -16.50 -23.07 8.46
CA GLY A 322 -15.13 -23.51 8.74
C GLY A 322 -14.09 -23.19 7.65
N ILE A 323 -14.48 -22.54 6.54
CA ILE A 323 -13.61 -22.09 5.44
C ILE A 323 -13.17 -20.66 5.72
N TRP A 324 -11.88 -20.38 5.68
CA TRP A 324 -11.37 -19.01 5.81
C TRP A 324 -11.54 -18.25 4.49
N VAL A 325 -12.07 -17.03 4.55
CA VAL A 325 -12.14 -16.11 3.40
C VAL A 325 -11.31 -14.88 3.70
N LEU A 326 -10.32 -14.60 2.84
CA LEU A 326 -9.40 -13.50 2.96
C LEU A 326 -9.41 -12.62 1.70
N ASP A 327 -9.03 -11.36 1.85
CA ASP A 327 -8.79 -10.42 0.74
C ASP A 327 -7.38 -9.81 0.81
N ASP A 328 -6.70 -9.78 -0.33
CA ASP A 328 -5.37 -9.20 -0.48
C ASP A 328 -5.22 -8.37 -1.76
N TYR A 329 -4.59 -7.21 -1.62
CA TYR A 329 -4.33 -6.23 -2.67
C TYR A 329 -3.13 -6.60 -3.58
N ALA A 330 -2.39 -7.66 -3.24
CA ALA A 330 -1.25 -8.15 -4.00
C ALA A 330 -1.56 -8.25 -5.49
N HIS A 331 -0.67 -7.69 -6.30
CA HIS A 331 -0.86 -7.60 -7.75
C HIS A 331 0.46 -7.67 -8.52
N HIS A 332 1.59 -7.71 -7.82
CA HIS A 332 2.89 -8.07 -8.35
C HIS A 332 3.21 -9.55 -8.05
N PRO A 333 3.90 -10.30 -8.93
CA PRO A 333 4.22 -11.72 -8.71
C PRO A 333 4.86 -12.01 -7.34
N THR A 334 5.78 -11.17 -6.88
CA THR A 334 6.44 -11.31 -5.57
C THR A 334 5.43 -11.20 -4.42
N GLU A 335 4.47 -10.29 -4.51
CA GLU A 335 3.40 -10.13 -3.50
C GLU A 335 2.47 -11.33 -3.49
N VAL A 336 2.05 -11.80 -4.67
CA VAL A 336 1.19 -12.99 -4.82
C VAL A 336 1.85 -14.21 -4.18
N ALA A 337 3.13 -14.46 -4.51
CA ALA A 337 3.88 -15.56 -3.91
C ALA A 337 4.03 -15.40 -2.38
N ALA A 338 4.26 -14.19 -1.89
CA ALA A 338 4.38 -13.93 -0.45
C ALA A 338 3.07 -14.17 0.31
N VAL A 339 1.94 -13.79 -0.26
CA VAL A 339 0.59 -14.02 0.30
C VAL A 339 0.27 -15.52 0.33
N LEU A 340 0.51 -16.24 -0.76
CA LEU A 340 0.22 -17.67 -0.83
C LEU A 340 1.12 -18.50 0.09
N ARG A 341 2.42 -18.17 0.18
CA ARG A 341 3.33 -18.79 1.16
C ARG A 341 2.86 -18.54 2.60
N ALA A 342 2.43 -17.32 2.91
CA ALA A 342 1.89 -16.97 4.22
C ALA A 342 0.61 -17.75 4.54
N ALA A 343 -0.28 -17.91 3.55
CA ALA A 343 -1.51 -18.69 3.66
C ALA A 343 -1.25 -20.17 3.94
N VAL A 344 -0.36 -20.81 3.18
CA VAL A 344 0.01 -22.21 3.37
C VAL A 344 0.61 -22.45 4.76
N ALA A 345 1.38 -21.50 5.28
CA ALA A 345 1.98 -21.62 6.61
C ALA A 345 0.95 -21.65 7.75
N VAL A 346 -0.30 -21.27 7.50
CA VAL A 346 -1.36 -21.20 8.53
C VAL A 346 -2.63 -21.97 8.19
N ALA A 347 -2.81 -22.40 6.94
CA ALA A 347 -3.99 -23.13 6.48
C ALA A 347 -4.03 -24.55 7.07
N GLU A 348 -5.22 -25.02 7.42
CA GLU A 348 -5.46 -26.40 7.87
C GLU A 348 -5.71 -27.33 6.67
N GLY A 349 -6.30 -26.80 5.60
CA GLY A 349 -6.63 -27.48 4.35
C GLY A 349 -5.96 -26.85 3.13
N ASN A 350 -6.67 -26.83 2.01
CA ASN A 350 -6.16 -26.31 0.74
C ASN A 350 -6.19 -24.78 0.70
N VAL A 351 -5.26 -24.20 -0.06
CA VAL A 351 -5.23 -22.76 -0.34
C VAL A 351 -5.75 -22.51 -1.75
N TRP A 352 -6.78 -21.67 -1.86
CA TRP A 352 -7.42 -21.25 -3.10
C TRP A 352 -7.05 -19.79 -3.41
N ALA A 353 -6.37 -19.57 -4.53
CA ALA A 353 -6.02 -18.26 -5.04
C ALA A 353 -7.05 -17.82 -6.10
N LEU A 354 -7.87 -16.83 -5.79
CA LEU A 354 -8.79 -16.19 -6.74
C LEU A 354 -8.16 -14.89 -7.22
N PHE A 355 -7.42 -14.97 -8.33
CA PHE A 355 -6.57 -13.88 -8.77
C PHE A 355 -7.17 -13.12 -9.95
N GLN A 356 -7.27 -11.80 -9.80
CA GLN A 356 -7.60 -10.89 -10.89
C GLN A 356 -6.36 -10.07 -11.29
N PRO A 357 -5.76 -10.33 -12.46
CA PRO A 357 -4.62 -9.57 -12.94
C PRO A 357 -4.99 -8.09 -13.12
N HIS A 358 -4.08 -7.18 -12.78
CA HIS A 358 -4.31 -5.74 -12.86
C HIS A 358 -3.45 -5.11 -13.95
N THR A 359 -4.09 -4.55 -14.98
CA THR A 359 -3.54 -4.02 -16.25
C THR A 359 -2.96 -5.10 -17.18
N SER A 360 -3.18 -4.95 -18.48
CA SER A 360 -2.56 -5.77 -19.53
C SER A 360 -1.05 -5.53 -19.62
N ASN A 361 -0.57 -4.30 -19.42
CA ASN A 361 0.85 -3.96 -19.51
C ASN A 361 1.69 -4.69 -18.45
N ARG A 362 1.23 -4.74 -17.19
CA ARG A 362 1.92 -5.47 -16.13
C ARG A 362 1.91 -6.97 -16.39
N THR A 363 0.73 -7.52 -16.71
CA THR A 363 0.60 -8.96 -17.01
C THR A 363 1.53 -9.39 -18.13
N ALA A 364 1.65 -8.58 -19.20
CA ALA A 364 2.56 -8.87 -20.31
C ALA A 364 4.04 -8.74 -19.91
N ALA A 365 4.39 -7.71 -19.13
CA ALA A 365 5.77 -7.47 -18.72
C ALA A 365 6.29 -8.52 -17.72
N LEU A 366 5.40 -9.08 -16.89
CA LEU A 366 5.75 -9.97 -15.78
C LEU A 366 5.18 -11.39 -15.94
N LEU A 367 4.83 -11.80 -17.16
CA LEU A 367 4.15 -13.07 -17.44
C LEU A 367 4.94 -14.29 -16.91
N GLU A 368 6.25 -14.29 -17.14
CA GLU A 368 7.14 -15.38 -16.70
C GLU A 368 7.23 -15.45 -15.17
N GLN A 369 7.27 -14.30 -14.49
CA GLN A 369 7.30 -14.23 -13.04
C GLN A 369 5.96 -14.70 -12.46
N PHE A 370 4.84 -14.25 -13.01
CA PHE A 370 3.51 -14.72 -12.61
C PHE A 370 3.32 -16.23 -12.81
N ALA A 371 3.91 -16.81 -13.86
CA ALA A 371 3.83 -18.25 -14.10
C ALA A 371 4.27 -19.08 -12.88
N THR A 372 5.17 -18.54 -12.06
CA THR A 372 5.71 -19.23 -10.88
C THR A 372 5.17 -18.72 -9.55
N SER A 373 4.40 -17.63 -9.53
CA SER A 373 3.94 -17.01 -8.27
C SER A 373 2.84 -17.78 -7.55
N PHE A 374 2.21 -18.75 -8.21
CA PHE A 374 1.07 -19.53 -7.67
C PHE A 374 1.45 -20.88 -7.07
N ARG A 375 2.73 -21.25 -7.08
CA ARG A 375 3.21 -22.61 -6.71
C ARG A 375 2.75 -23.11 -5.34
N ASP A 376 2.57 -22.20 -4.40
CA ASP A 376 2.15 -22.54 -3.04
C ASP A 376 0.63 -22.79 -2.95
N ALA A 377 -0.19 -22.31 -3.91
CA ALA A 377 -1.63 -22.56 -3.90
C ALA A 377 -1.96 -23.99 -4.33
N SER A 378 -3.02 -24.57 -3.75
CA SER A 378 -3.60 -25.83 -4.19
C SER A 378 -4.43 -25.64 -5.46
N HIS A 379 -5.15 -24.51 -5.52
CA HIS A 379 -6.04 -24.15 -6.62
C HIS A 379 -5.82 -22.68 -7.01
N ALA A 380 -5.69 -22.41 -8.31
CA ALA A 380 -5.56 -21.05 -8.84
C ALA A 380 -6.69 -20.76 -9.84
N LEU A 381 -7.65 -19.92 -9.45
CA LEU A 381 -8.72 -19.44 -10.31
C LEU A 381 -8.34 -18.06 -10.83
N ILE A 382 -8.10 -17.96 -12.13
CA ILE A 382 -7.67 -16.72 -12.80
C ILE A 382 -8.88 -16.05 -13.43
N LEU A 383 -9.10 -14.80 -13.08
CA LEU A 383 -10.17 -13.94 -13.60
C LEU A 383 -9.70 -13.10 -14.80
N PRO A 384 -10.61 -12.51 -15.59
CA PRO A 384 -10.25 -11.55 -16.64
C PRO A 384 -9.45 -10.36 -16.09
N ILE A 385 -8.48 -9.89 -16.88
CA ILE A 385 -7.63 -8.75 -16.53
C ILE A 385 -8.48 -7.49 -16.25
N TYR A 386 -8.35 -6.95 -15.05
CA TYR A 386 -8.91 -5.66 -14.66
C TYR A 386 -8.16 -4.52 -15.33
N ARG A 387 -8.88 -3.63 -16.01
CA ARG A 387 -8.31 -2.49 -16.74
C ARG A 387 -8.83 -1.17 -16.15
N PRO A 388 -8.04 -0.51 -15.26
CA PRO A 388 -8.42 0.80 -14.74
C PRO A 388 -8.52 1.81 -15.87
N SER A 389 -9.58 2.62 -15.84
CA SER A 389 -9.78 3.67 -16.84
C SER A 389 -8.59 4.63 -16.88
N GLY A 390 -8.07 4.91 -18.08
CA GLY A 390 -7.01 5.89 -18.31
C GLY A 390 -5.58 5.46 -17.98
N ARG A 391 -5.33 4.21 -17.54
CA ARG A 391 -3.96 3.74 -17.21
C ARG A 391 -3.23 3.02 -18.36
N GLU A 392 -3.91 2.64 -19.44
CA GLU A 392 -3.34 1.80 -20.51
C GLU A 392 -3.53 2.39 -21.92
N LEU A 393 -2.90 3.55 -22.19
CA LEU A 393 -2.95 4.21 -23.51
C LEU A 393 -2.38 3.35 -24.66
N ALA A 394 -1.46 2.44 -24.34
CA ALA A 394 -0.88 1.46 -25.26
C ALA A 394 -0.88 0.08 -24.59
N ALA A 395 -2.03 -0.59 -24.57
CA ALA A 395 -2.17 -1.92 -23.97
C ALA A 395 -1.39 -2.97 -24.79
N ARG A 396 -0.51 -3.71 -24.12
CA ARG A 396 0.15 -4.89 -24.70
C ARG A 396 -0.87 -6.02 -24.89
N ALA A 397 -0.70 -6.78 -25.97
CA ALA A 397 -1.52 -7.96 -26.24
C ALA A 397 -1.15 -9.09 -25.26
N VAL A 398 -1.99 -9.28 -24.25
CA VAL A 398 -1.96 -10.41 -23.32
C VAL A 398 -3.36 -10.64 -22.77
N SER A 399 -3.70 -11.89 -22.50
CA SER A 399 -4.98 -12.36 -21.99
C SER A 399 -4.80 -13.15 -20.69
N SER A 400 -5.90 -13.41 -19.97
CA SER A 400 -5.84 -14.25 -18.77
C SER A 400 -5.63 -15.73 -19.14
N GLU A 401 -6.01 -16.13 -20.34
CA GLU A 401 -5.71 -17.41 -20.98
C GLU A 401 -4.20 -17.62 -21.13
N ASP A 402 -3.47 -16.60 -21.60
CA ASP A 402 -2.01 -16.65 -21.72
C ASP A 402 -1.37 -16.87 -20.35
N LEU A 403 -1.90 -16.21 -19.32
CA LEU A 403 -1.44 -16.37 -17.93
C LEU A 403 -1.72 -17.78 -17.39
N VAL A 404 -2.94 -18.31 -17.59
CA VAL A 404 -3.28 -19.69 -17.22
C VAL A 404 -2.37 -20.69 -17.93
N ALA A 405 -2.12 -20.50 -19.22
CA ALA A 405 -1.21 -21.34 -19.99
C ALA A 405 0.22 -21.29 -19.44
N ALA A 406 0.72 -20.10 -19.08
CA ALA A 406 2.04 -19.93 -18.49
C ALA A 406 2.15 -20.61 -17.11
N ILE A 407 1.15 -20.44 -16.23
CA ILE A 407 1.10 -21.07 -14.90
C ILE A 407 1.03 -22.61 -15.03
N SER A 408 0.22 -23.11 -15.96
CA SER A 408 0.11 -24.55 -16.24
C SER A 408 1.43 -25.11 -16.77
N ALA A 409 2.08 -24.42 -17.71
CA ALA A 409 3.39 -24.81 -18.25
C ALA A 409 4.50 -24.78 -17.18
N ALA A 410 4.38 -23.92 -16.17
CA ALA A 410 5.26 -23.89 -15.01
C ALA A 410 5.00 -25.01 -13.98
N GLY A 411 4.00 -25.87 -14.23
CA GLY A 411 3.74 -27.10 -13.48
C GLY A 411 2.65 -27.00 -12.41
N HIS A 412 1.86 -25.93 -12.37
CA HIS A 412 0.76 -25.85 -11.40
C HIS A 412 -0.34 -26.87 -11.74
N ALA A 413 -0.67 -27.73 -10.78
CA ALA A 413 -1.55 -28.88 -11.02
C ALA A 413 -3.01 -28.49 -11.29
N ASP A 414 -3.50 -27.42 -10.67
CA ASP A 414 -4.89 -26.99 -10.81
C ASP A 414 -5.02 -25.47 -10.98
N VAL A 415 -4.81 -25.01 -12.22
CA VAL A 415 -5.04 -23.63 -12.63
C VAL A 415 -6.19 -23.58 -13.63
N ARG A 416 -7.16 -22.68 -13.41
CA ARG A 416 -8.38 -22.58 -14.22
C ARG A 416 -8.67 -21.13 -14.55
N LEU A 417 -9.11 -20.88 -15.78
CA LEU A 417 -9.76 -19.62 -16.12
C LEU A 417 -11.21 -19.67 -15.63
N VAL A 418 -11.66 -18.60 -14.96
CA VAL A 418 -13.07 -18.38 -14.62
C VAL A 418 -13.50 -17.03 -15.17
N GLU A 419 -14.50 -17.00 -16.05
CA GLU A 419 -14.84 -15.80 -16.83
C GLU A 419 -15.54 -14.71 -16.00
N THR A 420 -16.17 -15.08 -14.87
CA THR A 420 -16.96 -14.16 -14.05
C THR A 420 -16.77 -14.42 -12.55
N PHE A 421 -17.11 -13.43 -11.73
CA PHE A 421 -17.19 -13.60 -10.27
C PHE A 421 -18.21 -14.67 -9.88
N ASP A 422 -19.32 -14.79 -10.60
CA ASP A 422 -20.33 -15.82 -10.35
C ASP A 422 -19.74 -17.23 -10.58
N ALA A 423 -19.02 -17.42 -11.67
CA ALA A 423 -18.36 -18.70 -11.97
C ALA A 423 -17.29 -19.05 -10.92
N ALA A 424 -16.49 -18.06 -10.48
CA ALA A 424 -15.51 -18.26 -9.42
C ALA A 424 -16.18 -18.66 -8.09
N GLU A 425 -17.27 -17.98 -7.72
CA GLU A 425 -18.06 -18.28 -6.53
C GLU A 425 -18.65 -19.69 -6.57
N GLU A 426 -19.25 -20.11 -7.69
CA GLU A 426 -19.82 -21.45 -7.88
C GLU A 426 -18.77 -22.57 -7.74
N VAL A 427 -17.57 -22.37 -8.28
CA VAL A 427 -16.47 -23.34 -8.13
C VAL A 427 -16.10 -23.48 -6.65
N VAL A 428 -15.90 -22.36 -5.95
CA VAL A 428 -15.51 -22.38 -4.53
C VAL A 428 -16.59 -23.02 -3.67
N GLN A 429 -17.88 -22.66 -3.84
CA GLN A 429 -18.98 -23.26 -3.08
C GLN A 429 -19.06 -24.78 -3.24
N ARG A 430 -18.81 -25.28 -4.46
CA ARG A 430 -18.88 -26.71 -4.76
C ARG A 430 -17.68 -27.49 -4.21
N GLU A 431 -16.49 -26.90 -4.26
CA GLU A 431 -15.24 -27.64 -4.10
C GLU A 431 -14.48 -27.35 -2.80
N ALA A 432 -14.62 -26.16 -2.22
CA ALA A 432 -13.94 -25.83 -0.96
C ALA A 432 -14.51 -26.65 0.21
N ARG A 433 -13.65 -26.94 1.19
CA ARG A 433 -13.98 -27.77 2.37
C ARG A 433 -13.59 -27.06 3.67
N PRO A 434 -14.23 -27.36 4.80
CA PRO A 434 -13.82 -26.83 6.10
C PRO A 434 -12.31 -27.03 6.34
N GLY A 435 -11.62 -25.98 6.80
CA GLY A 435 -10.16 -25.96 6.92
C GLY A 435 -9.44 -25.30 5.74
N ASP A 436 -10.07 -25.24 4.56
CA ASP A 436 -9.54 -24.52 3.40
C ASP A 436 -9.46 -23.00 3.67
N MET A 437 -8.56 -22.35 2.93
CA MET A 437 -8.40 -20.91 2.90
C MET A 437 -8.60 -20.40 1.47
N VAL A 438 -9.57 -19.51 1.29
CA VAL A 438 -9.89 -18.87 0.01
C VAL A 438 -9.46 -17.42 0.07
N ILE A 439 -8.63 -17.01 -0.88
CA ILE A 439 -8.03 -15.67 -0.90
C ILE A 439 -8.36 -15.00 -2.23
N THR A 440 -9.06 -13.88 -2.18
CA THR A 440 -9.18 -12.98 -3.33
C THR A 440 -7.93 -12.13 -3.42
N ILE A 441 -7.28 -12.11 -4.58
CA ILE A 441 -5.98 -11.48 -4.77
C ILE A 441 -6.04 -10.54 -5.99
N GLY A 442 -5.79 -9.25 -5.77
CA GLY A 442 -5.70 -8.27 -6.83
C GLY A 442 -6.00 -6.84 -6.35
N ALA A 443 -5.53 -5.85 -7.10
CA ALA A 443 -5.76 -4.43 -6.79
C ALA A 443 -7.12 -3.89 -7.28
N GLY A 444 -7.80 -4.63 -8.17
CA GLY A 444 -9.06 -4.25 -8.79
C GLY A 444 -10.29 -4.50 -7.92
N ASP A 445 -11.40 -4.83 -8.56
CA ASP A 445 -12.72 -5.05 -7.96
C ASP A 445 -12.94 -6.48 -7.44
N VAL A 446 -11.94 -7.36 -7.57
CA VAL A 446 -11.98 -8.73 -7.01
C VAL A 446 -12.28 -8.79 -5.50
N THR A 447 -12.04 -7.71 -4.75
CA THR A 447 -12.39 -7.60 -3.32
C THR A 447 -13.88 -7.83 -3.06
N VAL A 448 -14.76 -7.47 -4.00
CA VAL A 448 -16.22 -7.70 -3.89
C VAL A 448 -16.53 -9.19 -3.81
N LEU A 449 -15.73 -10.03 -4.47
CA LEU A 449 -15.91 -11.48 -4.43
C LEU A 449 -15.66 -12.05 -3.03
N SER A 450 -14.82 -11.42 -2.20
CA SER A 450 -14.60 -11.86 -0.83
C SER A 450 -15.86 -11.75 0.03
N GLU A 451 -16.62 -10.67 -0.12
CA GLU A 451 -17.89 -10.45 0.59
C GLU A 451 -18.95 -11.45 0.13
N ARG A 452 -19.06 -11.63 -1.19
CA ARG A 452 -19.96 -12.59 -1.79
C ARG A 452 -19.69 -14.02 -1.31
N LEU A 453 -18.42 -14.42 -1.23
CA LEU A 453 -18.02 -15.74 -0.73
C LEU A 453 -18.37 -15.93 0.75
N VAL A 454 -18.19 -14.90 1.59
CA VAL A 454 -18.60 -14.95 3.00
C VAL A 454 -20.10 -15.22 3.13
N GLU A 455 -20.92 -14.51 2.35
CA GLU A 455 -22.37 -14.71 2.35
C GLU A 455 -22.78 -16.06 1.79
N ALA A 456 -22.18 -16.48 0.68
CA ALA A 456 -22.57 -17.68 -0.03
C ALA A 456 -22.21 -18.97 0.73
N LEU A 457 -21.02 -19.03 1.34
CA LEU A 457 -20.57 -20.17 2.14
C LEU A 457 -21.23 -20.24 3.52
N GLY A 458 -21.87 -19.15 3.96
CA GLY A 458 -22.58 -19.07 5.23
C GLY A 458 -24.05 -19.53 5.17
N ARG A 459 -24.57 -19.75 3.95
CA ARG A 459 -25.89 -20.36 3.70
C ARG A 459 -25.75 -21.88 3.70
#